data_AF-A0A8H5FKZ2-F1
#
_entry.id   AF-A0A8H5FKZ2-F1
#
_cell.length_a   1.000
_cell.length_b   1.000
_cell.length_c   1.000
_cell.angle_alpha   90.00
_cell.angle_beta   90.00
_cell.angle_gamma   90.00
#
_symmetry.space_group_name_H-M   'P 1'
#
loop_
_entity.id
_entity.type
_entity.pdbx_description
1 polymer ?
#
loop_
_entity_poly.entity_id
_entity_poly.type
_entity_poly.pdbx_seq_one_letter_code
_entity_poly.pdbx_strand_id
1 'polypeptide(L)'
;MWCGLCHTCNILQFEEPGPEVVTFYEGRGLPRHYSETLAPLQHLQSVHFTVQKRTPGKISLLSGVAAKDTFWHGECSSCMEMVYNDETFYQDWTMKKQKFLDDPEKPKPPRLEKVEWVFRKLLDDPGDNHLSDLEDISDDEEEIE
;
A
#
# COMPACT_ATOMS: atom_id res chain seq x y z
N MET A 1 -2.11 -1.84 -5.51
CA MET A 1 -0.91 -1.95 -4.64
C MET A 1 -1.18 -3.05 -3.62
N TRP A 2 -0.20 -3.90 -3.31
CA TRP A 2 -0.35 -5.01 -2.35
C TRP A 2 -0.17 -4.55 -0.90
N CYS A 3 -1.22 -4.65 -0.10
CA CYS A 3 -1.20 -4.20 1.29
C CYS A 3 -0.67 -5.29 2.23
N GLY A 4 0.33 -4.96 3.05
CA GLY A 4 0.92 -5.88 4.03
C GLY A 4 0.07 -6.16 5.28
N LEU A 5 -1.08 -5.50 5.46
CA LEU A 5 -2.00 -5.72 6.58
C LEU A 5 -3.12 -6.69 6.22
N CYS A 6 -3.84 -6.42 5.13
CA CYS A 6 -4.93 -7.29 4.67
C CYS A 6 -4.52 -8.31 3.60
N HIS A 7 -3.29 -8.23 3.08
CA HIS A 7 -2.81 -9.09 1.99
C HIS A 7 -3.70 -9.04 0.73
N THR A 8 -4.30 -7.88 0.44
CA THR A 8 -5.09 -7.65 -0.78
C THR A 8 -4.50 -6.53 -1.63
N CYS A 9 -4.86 -6.52 -2.92
CA CYS A 9 -4.54 -5.43 -3.82
C CYS A 9 -5.63 -4.35 -3.77
N ASN A 10 -5.26 -3.09 -3.52
CA ASN A 10 -6.21 -1.98 -3.52
C ASN A 10 -5.60 -0.71 -4.14
N ILE A 11 -6.47 0.21 -4.57
CA ILE A 11 -6.15 1.56 -5.02
C ILE A 11 -6.17 2.49 -3.80
N LEU A 12 -5.16 3.35 -3.70
CA LEU A 12 -5.06 4.30 -2.60
C LEU A 12 -6.04 5.45 -2.80
N GLN A 13 -6.80 5.78 -1.76
CA GLN A 13 -7.68 6.93 -1.68
C GLN A 13 -7.12 7.92 -0.66
N PHE A 14 -6.78 9.13 -1.11
CA PHE A 14 -6.21 10.19 -0.28
C PHE A 14 -7.15 11.38 -0.15
N GLU A 15 -7.05 12.11 0.96
CA GLU A 15 -7.61 13.46 1.08
C GLU A 15 -7.09 14.37 -0.05
N GLU A 16 -7.85 15.41 -0.38
CA GLU A 16 -7.44 16.37 -1.41
C GLU A 16 -6.90 17.67 -0.77
N PRO A 17 -5.69 18.14 -1.13
CA PRO A 17 -4.77 17.57 -2.13
C PRO A 17 -3.99 16.36 -1.62
N GLY A 18 -4.05 15.25 -2.36
CA GLY A 18 -3.31 14.03 -2.03
C GLY A 18 -1.85 14.07 -2.50
N PRO A 19 -0.92 13.35 -1.85
CA PRO A 19 0.50 13.41 -2.17
C PRO A 19 0.79 12.96 -3.62
N GLU A 20 1.75 13.61 -4.28
CA GLU A 20 2.25 13.18 -5.59
C GLU A 20 3.47 12.28 -5.47
N VAL A 21 4.36 12.61 -4.53
CA VAL A 21 5.56 11.83 -4.23
C VAL A 21 5.73 11.77 -2.72
N VAL A 22 6.09 10.61 -2.20
CA VAL A 22 6.56 10.42 -0.82
C VAL A 22 7.87 9.65 -0.86
N THR A 23 8.88 10.16 -0.16
CA THR A 23 10.21 9.56 -0.12
C THR A 23 10.56 9.16 1.31
N PHE A 24 11.02 7.94 1.48
CA PHE A 24 11.52 7.39 2.72
C PHE A 24 13.01 7.07 2.59
N TYR A 25 13.72 7.15 3.72
CA TYR A 25 15.15 6.88 3.82
C TYR A 25 15.42 5.76 4.83
N GLU A 26 16.67 5.29 4.88
CA GLU A 26 17.13 4.30 5.87
C GLU A 26 16.36 2.97 5.79
N GLY A 27 15.99 2.56 4.58
CA GLY A 27 15.23 1.33 4.33
C GLY A 27 13.75 1.38 4.74
N ARG A 28 13.26 2.51 5.29
CA ARG A 28 11.83 2.72 5.57
C ARG A 28 11.02 2.78 4.27
N GLY A 29 9.72 2.55 4.36
CA GLY A 29 8.79 2.67 3.23
C GLY A 29 8.76 1.47 2.29
N LEU A 30 9.70 0.51 2.41
CA LEU A 30 9.67 -0.74 1.65
C LEU A 30 8.74 -1.76 2.33
N PRO A 31 7.65 -2.23 1.68
CA PRO A 31 6.80 -3.24 2.28
C PRO A 31 7.59 -4.52 2.58
N ARG A 32 7.31 -5.15 3.71
CA ARG A 32 8.07 -6.31 4.22
C ARG A 32 8.31 -7.40 3.16
N HIS A 33 7.27 -7.77 2.41
CA HIS A 33 7.41 -8.81 1.37
C HIS A 33 8.43 -8.42 0.29
N TYR A 34 8.52 -7.14 -0.06
CA TYR A 34 9.53 -6.65 -0.99
C TYR A 34 10.91 -6.62 -0.34
N SER A 35 11.02 -6.25 0.95
CA SER A 35 12.30 -6.32 1.68
C SER A 35 12.88 -7.72 1.67
N GLU A 36 12.07 -8.74 1.96
CA GLU A 36 12.49 -10.14 1.98
C GLU A 36 12.87 -10.63 0.56
N THR A 37 12.09 -10.27 -0.46
CA THR A 37 12.33 -10.67 -1.85
C THR A 37 13.58 -10.00 -2.45
N LEU A 38 13.81 -8.73 -2.12
CA LEU A 38 14.91 -7.94 -2.65
C LEU A 38 16.20 -8.08 -1.82
N ALA A 39 16.16 -8.79 -0.68
CA ALA A 39 17.30 -8.98 0.20
C ALA A 39 18.58 -9.48 -0.50
N PRO A 40 18.53 -10.38 -1.50
CA PRO A 40 19.74 -10.83 -2.20
C PRO A 40 20.46 -9.74 -3.01
N LEU A 41 19.82 -8.61 -3.28
CA LEU A 41 20.37 -7.52 -4.09
C LEU A 41 21.32 -6.65 -3.25
N GLN A 42 22.57 -7.10 -3.10
CA GLN A 42 23.57 -6.46 -2.23
C GLN A 42 23.92 -5.00 -2.60
N HIS A 43 23.61 -4.58 -3.82
CA HIS A 43 23.89 -3.23 -4.32
C HIS A 43 22.62 -2.39 -4.54
N LEU A 44 21.44 -2.89 -4.16
CA LEU A 44 20.20 -2.15 -4.30
C LEU A 44 20.20 -0.95 -3.33
N GLN A 45 20.31 0.25 -3.88
CA GLN A 45 20.30 1.50 -3.12
C GLN A 45 18.97 2.23 -3.12
N SER A 46 18.16 2.05 -4.17
CA SER A 46 16.88 2.73 -4.26
C SER A 46 15.79 1.87 -4.88
N VAL A 47 14.57 2.02 -4.37
CA VAL A 47 13.35 1.42 -4.91
C VAL A 47 12.36 2.52 -5.24
N HIS A 48 11.73 2.43 -6.42
CA HIS A 48 10.73 3.38 -6.87
C HIS A 48 9.44 2.63 -7.19
N PHE A 49 8.36 2.95 -6.46
CA PHE A 49 7.02 2.45 -6.72
C PHE A 49 6.21 3.52 -7.43
N THR A 50 5.60 3.16 -8.56
CA THR A 50 4.56 3.99 -9.17
C THR A 50 3.21 3.32 -8.95
N VAL A 51 2.28 4.02 -8.31
CA VAL A 51 0.95 3.48 -7.98
C VAL A 51 -0.14 4.46 -8.37
N GLN A 52 -1.32 3.92 -8.63
CA GLN A 52 -2.52 4.72 -8.88
C GLN A 52 -3.12 5.20 -7.55
N LYS A 53 -3.61 6.44 -7.54
CA LYS A 53 -4.41 7.04 -6.46
C LYS A 53 -5.76 7.51 -6.99
N ARG A 54 -6.77 7.47 -6.12
CA ARG A 54 -8.08 8.11 -6.25
C ARG A 54 -8.19 9.22 -5.21
N THR A 55 -9.00 10.23 -5.53
CA THR A 55 -9.38 11.33 -4.64
C THR A 55 -10.85 11.67 -4.94
N PRO A 56 -11.65 12.09 -3.95
CA PRO A 56 -11.30 12.28 -2.54
C PRO A 56 -11.29 10.96 -1.75
N GLY A 57 -10.57 10.96 -0.63
CA GLY A 57 -10.47 9.90 0.36
C GLY A 57 -10.27 10.48 1.75
N LYS A 58 -10.05 9.63 2.76
CA LYS A 58 -9.86 10.06 4.16
C LYS A 58 -8.44 9.94 4.69
N ILE A 59 -7.52 9.41 3.87
CA ILE A 59 -6.14 9.20 4.30
C ILE A 59 -5.29 10.41 3.95
N SER A 60 -4.56 10.91 4.94
CA SER A 60 -3.47 11.85 4.73
C SER A 60 -2.15 11.23 5.17
N LEU A 61 -1.18 11.20 4.26
CA LEU A 61 0.21 10.79 4.57
C LEU A 61 1.05 11.97 5.08
N LEU A 62 0.55 13.20 5.01
CA LEU A 62 1.32 14.44 5.24
C LEU A 62 0.72 15.37 6.31
N SER A 63 -0.41 15.03 6.93
CA SER A 63 -1.02 15.81 8.03
C SER A 63 -1.35 14.92 9.25
N GLY A 64 -1.24 15.49 10.45
CA GLY A 64 -1.54 14.80 11.72
C GLY A 64 -0.37 14.00 12.33
N VAL A 65 -0.67 13.07 13.23
CA VAL A 65 0.29 12.14 13.86
C VAL A 65 1.06 11.33 12.80
N ALA A 66 0.46 11.13 11.62
CA ALA A 66 1.06 10.51 10.43
C ALA A 66 2.20 11.33 9.79
N ALA A 67 2.22 12.67 9.94
CA ALA A 67 3.19 13.51 9.24
C ALA A 67 4.61 13.47 9.83
N LYS A 68 4.76 13.04 11.09
CA LYS A 68 6.04 13.12 11.82
C LYS A 68 6.81 11.79 11.86
N ASP A 69 6.13 10.67 11.63
CA ASP A 69 6.72 9.33 11.66
C ASP A 69 5.89 8.38 10.78
N THR A 70 5.70 8.72 9.51
CA THR A 70 4.92 7.87 8.60
C THR A 70 5.65 6.56 8.37
N PHE A 71 5.39 5.57 9.23
CA PHE A 71 5.75 4.17 9.05
C PHE A 71 4.87 3.52 7.98
N TRP A 72 4.47 4.27 6.95
CA TRP A 72 3.68 3.74 5.86
C TRP A 72 4.60 2.97 4.91
N HIS A 73 4.25 1.73 4.62
CA HIS A 73 5.00 0.81 3.78
C HIS A 73 4.07 0.22 2.71
N GLY A 74 3.17 1.02 2.15
CA GLY A 74 2.18 0.53 1.19
C GLY A 74 0.94 -0.08 1.86
N GLU A 75 0.41 0.48 2.94
CA GLU A 75 -0.91 0.08 3.45
C GLU A 75 -2.06 0.68 2.63
N CYS A 76 -3.13 -0.07 2.40
CA CYS A 76 -4.32 0.42 1.67
C CYS A 76 -5.15 1.36 2.53
N SER A 77 -6.05 2.14 1.90
CA SER A 77 -6.86 3.13 2.62
C SER A 77 -7.74 2.51 3.70
N SER A 78 -8.37 1.36 3.45
CA SER A 78 -9.21 0.70 4.46
C SER A 78 -8.40 0.27 5.69
N CYS A 79 -7.19 -0.26 5.49
CA CYS A 79 -6.32 -0.61 6.60
C CYS A 79 -5.81 0.65 7.32
N MET A 80 -5.46 1.70 6.59
CA MET A 80 -5.00 2.96 7.19
C MET A 80 -6.09 3.61 8.04
N GLU A 81 -7.35 3.60 7.59
CA GLU A 81 -8.49 4.08 8.39
C GLU A 81 -8.63 3.25 9.68
N MET A 82 -8.46 1.92 9.61
CA MET A 82 -8.53 1.07 10.79
C MET A 82 -7.37 1.33 11.76
N VAL A 83 -6.13 1.37 11.25
CA VAL A 83 -4.93 1.55 12.07
C VAL A 83 -4.90 2.92 12.74
N TYR A 84 -5.23 3.99 12.02
CA TYR A 84 -5.13 5.35 12.56
C TYR A 84 -6.26 5.72 13.53
N ASN A 85 -7.34 4.95 13.55
CA ASN A 85 -8.41 5.11 14.54
C ASN A 85 -8.15 4.34 15.84
N ASP A 86 -7.17 3.45 15.88
CA ASP A 86 -6.77 2.69 17.07
C ASP A 86 -5.30 2.99 17.43
N GLU A 87 -5.11 3.91 18.38
CA GLU A 87 -3.79 4.34 18.85
C GLU A 87 -2.94 3.18 19.38
N THR A 88 -3.56 2.19 20.04
CA THR A 88 -2.83 1.04 20.60
C THR A 88 -2.32 0.16 19.48
N PHE A 89 -3.20 -0.17 18.52
CA PHE A 89 -2.81 -0.92 17.34
C PHE A 89 -1.75 -0.20 16.52
N TYR A 90 -1.88 1.12 16.34
CA TYR A 90 -0.90 1.94 15.65
C TYR A 90 0.48 1.85 16.30
N GLN A 91 0.57 2.00 17.62
CA GLN A 91 1.83 1.91 18.36
C GLN A 91 2.46 0.51 18.24
N ASP A 92 1.68 -0.54 18.42
CA ASP A 92 2.16 -1.92 18.26
C ASP A 92 2.65 -2.19 16.83
N TRP A 93 1.91 -1.69 15.84
CA TRP A 93 2.23 -1.86 14.43
C TRP A 93 3.51 -1.12 14.02
N THR A 94 3.67 0.12 14.47
CA THR A 94 4.90 0.91 14.23
C THR A 94 6.10 0.29 14.94
N MET A 95 5.94 -0.15 16.19
CA MET A 95 7.00 -0.85 16.92
C MET A 95 7.42 -2.15 16.22
N LYS A 96 6.46 -2.93 15.70
CA LYS A 96 6.76 -4.16 14.95
C LYS A 96 7.58 -3.89 13.69
N LYS A 97 7.26 -2.80 12.97
CA LYS A 97 8.01 -2.38 11.78
C LYS A 97 9.42 -1.90 12.14
N GLN A 98 9.54 -1.07 13.17
CA GLN A 98 10.84 -0.60 13.65
C GLN A 98 11.73 -1.78 14.08
N LYS A 99 11.20 -2.74 14.84
CA LYS A 99 11.91 -3.98 15.19
C LYS A 99 12.39 -4.76 13.98
N PHE A 100 11.61 -4.83 12.90
CA PHE A 100 12.06 -5.47 11.65
C PHE A 100 13.21 -4.71 10.98
N LEU A 101 13.16 -3.38 10.98
CA LEU A 101 14.21 -2.54 10.41
C LEU A 101 15.50 -2.58 11.22
N ASP A 102 15.42 -2.70 12.54
CA ASP A 102 16.60 -2.72 13.41
C ASP A 102 17.24 -4.11 13.53
N ASP A 103 16.48 -5.17 13.28
CA ASP A 103 16.97 -6.55 13.41
C ASP A 103 17.93 -6.91 12.25
N PRO A 104 19.23 -7.13 12.54
CA PRO A 104 20.23 -7.45 11.51
C PRO A 104 20.02 -8.83 10.89
N GLU A 105 19.30 -9.74 11.57
CA GLU A 105 19.01 -11.08 11.07
C GLU A 105 17.82 -11.09 10.08
N LYS A 106 17.08 -9.98 9.96
CA LYS A 106 15.97 -9.89 9.00
C LYS A 106 16.47 -9.68 7.59
N PRO A 107 15.98 -10.47 6.62
CA PRO A 107 16.36 -10.31 5.22
C PRO A 107 15.83 -8.97 4.70
N LYS A 108 16.76 -8.07 4.39
CA LYS A 108 16.54 -6.75 3.80
C LYS A 108 17.74 -6.37 2.93
N PRO A 109 17.57 -5.55 1.88
CA PRO A 109 18.70 -5.17 1.05
C PRO A 109 19.69 -4.33 1.87
N PRO A 110 20.97 -4.73 1.99
CA PRO A 110 21.90 -4.18 2.98
C PRO A 110 22.35 -2.75 2.67
N ARG A 111 22.13 -2.28 1.44
CA ARG A 111 22.51 -0.94 0.99
C ARG A 111 21.32 -0.07 0.60
N LEU A 112 20.10 -0.45 0.97
CA LEU A 112 18.91 0.32 0.63
C LEU A 112 18.93 1.65 1.38
N GLU A 113 19.03 2.74 0.63
CA GLU A 113 19.10 4.09 1.15
C GLU A 113 17.78 4.84 0.96
N LYS A 114 17.07 4.58 -0.16
CA LYS A 114 15.89 5.36 -0.57
C LYS A 114 14.73 4.49 -1.04
N VAL A 115 13.51 4.78 -0.58
CA VAL A 115 12.28 4.23 -1.15
C VAL A 115 11.36 5.36 -1.52
N GLU A 116 10.99 5.45 -2.79
CA GLU A 116 10.17 6.52 -3.33
C GLU A 116 8.85 5.97 -3.85
N TRP A 117 7.75 6.62 -3.46
CA TRP A 117 6.41 6.30 -3.91
C TRP A 117 5.88 7.47 -4.73
N VAL A 118 5.56 7.20 -5.99
CA VAL A 118 5.00 8.15 -6.95
C VAL A 118 3.53 7.80 -7.18
N PHE A 119 2.65 8.75 -6.90
CA PHE A 119 1.21 8.57 -6.98
C PHE A 119 0.66 9.25 -8.22
N ARG A 120 0.10 8.46 -9.14
CA ARG A 120 -0.57 8.94 -10.34
C ARG A 120 -2.07 8.92 -10.13
N LYS A 121 -2.77 10.00 -10.48
CA LYS A 121 -4.24 9.97 -10.49
C LYS A 121 -4.68 8.85 -11.43
N LEU A 122 -5.60 8.01 -10.96
CA LEU A 122 -6.35 7.16 -11.86
C LEU A 122 -7.10 8.10 -12.80
N LEU A 123 -6.83 8.01 -14.09
CA LEU A 123 -7.67 8.71 -15.07
C LEU A 123 -9.05 8.08 -14.94
N ASP A 124 -10.10 8.90 -14.87
CA ASP A 124 -11.46 8.40 -14.98
C ASP A 124 -11.56 7.66 -16.31
N ASP A 125 -11.60 6.33 -16.27
CA ASP A 125 -11.87 5.54 -17.45
C ASP A 125 -13.37 5.71 -17.74
N PRO A 126 -13.77 6.39 -18.83
CA PRO A 126 -15.18 6.50 -19.18
C PRO A 126 -15.83 5.13 -19.48
N GLY A 127 -15.06 4.03 -19.49
CA GLY A 127 -15.53 2.67 -19.75
C GLY A 127 -15.76 1.76 -18.54
N ASP A 128 -15.43 2.15 -17.30
CA ASP A 128 -15.57 1.25 -16.12
C ASP A 128 -16.98 1.32 -15.52
N ASN A 129 -17.97 1.01 -16.35
CA ASN A 129 -19.39 0.99 -16.00
C ASN A 129 -20.05 -0.36 -16.37
N HIS A 130 -19.30 -1.48 -16.31
CA HIS A 130 -19.84 -2.77 -16.76
C HIS A 130 -19.17 -4.01 -16.14
N LEU A 131 -19.10 -4.07 -14.80
CA LEU A 131 -18.77 -5.33 -14.10
C LEU A 131 -19.87 -5.78 -13.12
N SER A 132 -21.05 -5.15 -13.15
CA SER A 132 -22.24 -5.58 -12.40
C SER A 132 -23.19 -6.52 -13.16
N ASP A 133 -22.97 -6.74 -14.46
CA ASP A 133 -24.00 -7.33 -15.34
C ASP A 133 -23.60 -8.69 -15.94
N LEU A 134 -22.65 -9.41 -15.33
CA LEU A 134 -22.24 -10.75 -15.79
C LEU A 134 -22.74 -11.91 -14.89
N GLU A 135 -23.71 -11.66 -14.03
CA GLU A 135 -24.48 -12.71 -13.36
C GLU A 135 -25.87 -12.81 -14.01
N ASP A 136 -25.97 -13.50 -15.16
CA ASP A 136 -27.18 -14.22 -15.61
C ASP A 136 -26.96 -14.84 -17.01
N ILE A 137 -26.00 -15.76 -17.11
CA ILE A 137 -26.03 -16.78 -18.17
C ILE A 137 -25.97 -18.15 -17.47
N SER A 138 -27.14 -18.66 -17.08
CA SER A 138 -27.34 -20.08 -16.85
C SER A 138 -28.05 -20.65 -18.07
N ASP A 139 -27.31 -21.38 -18.91
CA ASP A 139 -27.87 -22.19 -19.99
C ASP A 139 -28.57 -23.43 -19.40
N ASP A 140 -29.84 -23.58 -19.80
CA ASP A 140 -30.62 -24.78 -20.16
C ASP A 140 -30.47 -26.11 -19.39
N GLU A 141 -31.61 -26.63 -18.90
CA GLU A 141 -32.04 -28.01 -19.20
C GLU A 141 -33.55 -28.04 -19.51
N GLU A 142 -33.87 -28.33 -20.78
CA GLU A 142 -35.21 -28.75 -21.26
C GLU A 142 -35.51 -30.17 -20.75
N GLU A 143 -36.59 -30.35 -19.96
CA GLU A 143 -37.25 -31.65 -19.81
C GLU A 143 -38.42 -31.75 -20.80
N ILE A 144 -38.24 -32.61 -21.80
CA ILE A 144 -39.30 -33.09 -22.70
C ILE A 144 -39.92 -34.35 -22.07
N GLU A 145 -41.22 -34.32 -21.76
CA GLU A 145 -42.11 -35.49 -21.78
C GLU A 145 -43.42 -35.14 -22.50
#